data_AF-Q01WI9-F1
#
_entry.id   AF-Q01WI9-F1
#
_cell.length_a   1.000
_cell.length_b   1.000
_cell.length_c   1.000
_cell.angle_alpha   90.00
_cell.angle_beta   90.00
_cell.angle_gamma   90.00
#
_symmetry.space_group_name_H-M   'P 1'
#
loop_
_entity.id
_entity.type
_entity.pdbx_description
1 polymer ?
#
loop_
_entity_poly.entity_id
_entity_poly.type
_entity_poly.pdbx_seq_one_letter_code
_entity_poly.pdbx_strand_id
1 'polypeptide(L)'
;MDRTNTLKSITQSLRDRPAEFVLLPPIGAPIPDAFETVETSDRLHAELLSSAQRFRGGIYLQDGAIRPQQLTADGRHELPVDDESWHILTLDHEGRICACLRVHQEMAGRDFERLPVSQSALTQCPDWGGKLRQAVESEIAGARDAQLHFGDVGGWAIAPERRRTLEPLRTILAGYSLMQHLGGVAGIVTATCKHGSSQILRKLGLRPLQAGGETIPGYYDPHYDSEMEVLSFDSRRPNPRYKAWIAELRGVLSSAPVVRAERRCRPASITPAFVLRPWTQVFFSRHVRPLAG
;
A
#
# COMPACT_ATOMS: atom_id res chain seq x y z
N MET A 1 13.81 -7.37 -30.36
CA MET A 1 14.25 -7.07 -28.97
C MET A 1 13.96 -8.27 -28.10
N ASP A 2 14.99 -8.90 -27.58
CA ASP A 2 14.94 -10.19 -26.89
C ASP A 2 14.37 -10.06 -25.45
N ARG A 3 13.25 -10.74 -25.19
CA ARG A 3 12.47 -10.68 -23.94
C ARG A 3 13.26 -11.17 -22.72
N THR A 4 14.23 -12.04 -22.95
CA THR A 4 15.09 -12.63 -21.93
C THR A 4 16.07 -11.60 -21.34
N ASN A 5 16.51 -10.65 -22.17
CA ASN A 5 17.42 -9.57 -21.78
C ASN A 5 16.72 -8.48 -20.96
N THR A 6 15.42 -8.25 -21.21
CA THR A 6 14.63 -7.28 -20.42
C THR A 6 14.37 -7.80 -18.99
N LEU A 7 14.09 -9.10 -18.84
CA LEU A 7 13.91 -9.72 -17.52
C LEU A 7 15.20 -9.70 -16.70
N LYS A 8 16.35 -10.05 -17.31
CA LYS A 8 17.67 -9.99 -16.64
C LYS A 8 18.07 -8.57 -16.25
N SER A 9 17.85 -7.59 -17.13
CA SER A 9 18.13 -6.17 -16.88
C SER A 9 17.31 -5.60 -15.72
N ILE A 10 16.05 -6.01 -15.58
CA ILE A 10 15.19 -5.60 -14.47
C ILE A 10 15.59 -6.31 -13.16
N THR A 11 15.84 -7.61 -13.18
CA THR A 11 16.34 -8.34 -12.01
C THR A 11 17.68 -7.79 -11.52
N GLN A 12 18.54 -7.33 -12.42
CA GLN A 12 19.80 -6.65 -12.07
C GLN A 12 19.54 -5.24 -11.50
N SER A 13 18.61 -4.47 -12.05
CA SER A 13 18.22 -3.16 -11.52
C SER A 13 17.56 -3.23 -10.13
N LEU A 14 16.97 -4.36 -9.75
CA LEU A 14 16.49 -4.61 -8.40
C LEU A 14 17.63 -4.90 -7.40
N ARG A 15 18.84 -5.18 -7.88
CA ARG A 15 20.03 -5.51 -7.06
C ARG A 15 20.96 -4.32 -6.83
N ASP A 16 20.89 -3.27 -7.64
CA ASP A 16 21.70 -2.06 -7.46
C ASP A 16 21.09 -1.16 -6.36
N ARG A 17 21.60 -1.32 -5.13
CA ARG A 17 21.14 -0.68 -3.87
C ARG A 17 19.65 -0.30 -3.90
N PRO A 18 18.76 -1.31 -3.93
CA PRO A 18 17.33 -1.06 -3.97
C PRO A 18 16.92 -0.24 -2.74
N ALA A 19 16.02 0.70 -2.96
CA ALA A 19 15.40 1.46 -1.89
C ALA A 19 14.79 0.49 -0.86
N GLU A 20 15.09 0.68 0.43
CA GLU A 20 14.78 -0.30 1.48
C GLU A 20 13.29 -0.26 1.84
N PHE A 21 12.72 -1.41 2.19
CA PHE A 21 11.33 -1.47 2.66
C PHE A 21 11.27 -1.31 4.16
N VAL A 22 10.23 -0.63 4.64
CA VAL A 22 9.81 -0.62 6.04
C VAL A 22 8.32 -0.87 6.10
N LEU A 23 7.88 -1.71 7.02
CA LEU A 23 6.49 -2.08 7.19
C LEU A 23 5.95 -1.50 8.50
N LEU A 24 4.77 -0.88 8.43
CA LEU A 24 4.03 -0.41 9.59
C LEU A 24 2.71 -1.20 9.66
N PRO A 25 2.53 -2.11 10.62
CA PRO A 25 1.24 -2.77 10.84
C PRO A 25 0.23 -1.81 11.49
N PRO A 26 -1.07 -2.16 11.47
CA PRO A 26 -2.06 -1.50 12.32
C PRO A 26 -1.66 -1.60 13.80
N ILE A 27 -2.07 -0.62 14.60
CA ILE A 27 -1.75 -0.59 16.03
C ILE A 27 -2.34 -1.83 16.72
N GLY A 28 -1.52 -2.54 17.49
CA GLY A 28 -1.93 -3.75 18.20
C GLY A 28 -2.19 -4.98 17.32
N ALA A 29 -2.00 -4.89 16.00
CA ALA A 29 -2.19 -6.03 15.11
C ALA A 29 -1.21 -7.17 15.42
N PRO A 30 -1.64 -8.44 15.27
CA PRO A 30 -0.72 -9.56 15.29
C PRO A 30 0.24 -9.48 14.10
N ILE A 31 1.51 -9.78 14.34
CA ILE A 31 2.54 -9.82 13.30
C ILE A 31 2.77 -11.28 12.93
N PRO A 32 2.64 -11.67 11.65
CA PRO A 32 2.96 -13.02 11.23
C PRO A 32 4.41 -13.40 11.55
N ASP A 33 4.63 -14.66 11.94
CA ASP A 33 5.97 -15.22 12.24
C ASP A 33 6.94 -15.18 11.04
N ALA A 34 6.40 -14.96 9.84
CA ALA A 34 7.19 -14.81 8.62
C ALA A 34 8.02 -13.50 8.57
N PHE A 35 7.83 -12.58 9.50
CA PHE A 35 8.63 -11.36 9.63
C PHE A 35 9.73 -11.52 10.66
N GLU A 36 10.98 -11.42 10.21
CA GLU A 36 12.18 -11.75 10.99
C GLU A 36 12.61 -10.59 11.90
N THR A 37 12.36 -9.35 11.46
CA THR A 37 12.82 -8.14 12.14
C THR A 37 11.63 -7.30 12.60
N VAL A 38 11.25 -7.47 13.87
CA VAL A 38 10.13 -6.74 14.48
C VAL A 38 10.65 -5.84 15.60
N GLU A 39 10.42 -4.54 15.48
CA GLU A 39 10.70 -3.54 16.51
C GLU A 39 9.39 -3.02 17.09
N THR A 40 9.24 -3.05 18.41
CA THR A 40 8.12 -2.40 19.10
C THR A 40 8.53 -1.00 19.52
N SER A 41 7.93 0.02 18.89
CA SER A 41 8.20 1.42 19.20
C SER A 41 7.03 2.30 18.78
N ASP A 42 6.16 2.66 19.74
CA ASP A 42 4.99 3.53 19.48
C ASP A 42 5.41 4.88 18.88
N ARG A 43 6.56 5.41 19.31
CA ARG A 43 7.10 6.69 18.84
C ARG A 43 7.58 6.58 17.39
N LEU A 44 8.43 5.60 17.08
CA LEU A 44 8.98 5.45 15.74
C LEU A 44 7.87 5.12 14.73
N HIS A 45 6.92 4.27 15.11
CA HIS A 45 5.73 3.99 14.31
C HIS A 45 4.97 5.27 13.97
N ALA A 46 4.62 6.08 14.97
CA ALA A 46 3.89 7.33 14.77
C ALA A 46 4.66 8.35 13.92
N GLU A 47 5.99 8.44 14.10
CA GLU A 47 6.88 9.28 13.30
C GLU A 47 6.92 8.85 11.83
N LEU A 48 7.05 7.55 11.56
CA LEU A 48 7.06 6.99 10.21
C LEU A 48 5.70 7.13 9.52
N LEU A 49 4.60 6.82 10.23
CA LEU A 49 3.25 6.98 9.69
C LEU A 49 2.96 8.45 9.34
N SER A 50 3.31 9.37 10.24
CA SER A 50 3.17 10.80 9.99
C SER A 50 4.02 11.26 8.80
N SER A 51 5.23 10.74 8.66
CA SER A 51 6.09 11.03 7.52
C SER A 51 5.49 10.52 6.21
N ALA A 52 4.90 9.32 6.21
CA ALA A 52 4.20 8.76 5.05
C ALA A 52 2.96 9.59 4.67
N GLN A 53 2.20 10.07 5.67
CA GLN A 53 1.05 10.95 5.47
C GLN A 53 1.44 12.32 4.90
N ARG A 54 2.57 12.91 5.35
CA ARG A 54 3.11 14.15 4.75
C ARG A 54 3.60 13.90 3.33
N PHE A 55 4.35 12.82 3.12
CA PHE A 55 4.87 12.45 1.82
C PHE A 55 3.74 12.29 0.80
N ARG A 56 2.74 11.44 1.07
CA ARG A 56 1.62 11.26 0.14
C ARG A 56 0.76 12.51 0.00
N GLY A 57 0.58 13.28 1.08
CA GLY A 57 -0.18 14.53 1.05
C GLY A 57 0.47 15.57 0.14
N GLY A 58 1.79 15.72 0.24
CA GLY A 58 2.56 16.58 -0.66
C GLY A 58 2.47 16.14 -2.12
N ILE A 59 2.61 14.83 -2.39
CA ILE A 59 2.47 14.28 -3.74
C ILE A 59 1.06 14.52 -4.31
N TYR A 60 0.01 14.21 -3.55
CA TYR A 60 -1.37 14.38 -4.00
C TYR A 60 -1.71 15.86 -4.20
N LEU A 61 -1.21 16.75 -3.35
CA LEU A 61 -1.38 18.20 -3.52
C LEU A 61 -0.68 18.69 -4.79
N GLN A 62 0.56 18.25 -5.03
CA GLN A 62 1.33 18.61 -6.24
C GLN A 62 0.64 18.12 -7.52
N ASP A 63 0.05 16.92 -7.50
CA ASP A 63 -0.68 16.35 -8.63
C ASP A 63 -2.10 16.96 -8.80
N GLY A 64 -2.47 17.92 -7.95
CA GLY A 64 -3.81 18.53 -7.93
C GLY A 64 -4.91 17.54 -7.58
N ALA A 65 -4.57 16.44 -6.89
CA ALA A 65 -5.53 15.42 -6.46
C ALA A 65 -6.19 15.76 -5.12
N ILE A 66 -5.64 16.68 -4.34
CA ILE A 66 -6.26 17.21 -3.12
C ILE A 66 -5.98 18.71 -3.01
N ARG A 67 -6.74 19.40 -2.16
CA ARG A 67 -6.60 20.83 -1.87
C ARG A 67 -5.82 21.06 -0.58
N PRO A 68 -5.20 22.23 -0.37
CA PRO A 68 -4.48 22.53 0.88
C PRO A 68 -5.32 22.32 2.15
N GLN A 69 -6.63 22.54 2.08
CA GLN A 69 -7.56 22.37 3.20
C GLN A 69 -7.79 20.89 3.58
N GLN A 70 -7.42 19.94 2.71
CA GLN A 70 -7.46 18.51 3.01
C GLN A 70 -6.18 18.05 3.74
N LEU A 71 -5.22 18.94 3.99
CA LEU A 71 -4.05 18.66 4.80
C LEU A 71 -4.23 19.19 6.22
N THR A 72 -3.67 18.49 7.19
CA THR A 72 -3.46 19.03 8.54
C THR A 72 -2.50 20.24 8.49
N ALA A 73 -2.46 21.00 9.58
CA ALA A 73 -1.56 22.15 9.71
C ALA A 73 -0.07 21.80 9.48
N ASP A 74 0.32 20.56 9.78
CA ASP A 74 1.67 20.04 9.56
C ASP A 74 1.84 19.26 8.24
N GLY A 75 0.90 19.42 7.30
CA GLY A 75 1.00 18.92 5.93
C GLY A 75 0.63 17.45 5.73
N ARG A 76 0.00 16.79 6.72
CA ARG A 76 -0.40 15.39 6.61
C ARG A 76 -1.74 15.27 5.90
N HIS A 77 -1.80 14.38 4.92
CA HIS A 77 -3.09 13.89 4.42
C HIS A 77 -3.49 12.67 5.25
N GLU A 78 -4.15 12.88 6.38
CA GLU A 78 -4.62 11.82 7.29
C GLU A 78 -5.93 11.23 6.80
N LEU A 79 -6.04 9.90 6.81
CA LEU A 79 -7.30 9.20 6.56
C LEU A 79 -7.61 8.30 7.75
N PRO A 80 -8.88 8.17 8.21
CA PRO A 80 -9.23 7.33 9.35
C PRO A 80 -8.69 5.90 9.25
N VAL A 81 -8.74 5.33 8.04
CA VAL A 81 -8.27 3.97 7.72
C VAL A 81 -6.75 3.78 7.89
N ASP A 82 -5.96 4.86 8.02
CA ASP A 82 -4.50 4.74 8.16
C ASP A 82 -4.08 3.95 9.40
N ASP A 83 -4.71 4.21 10.55
CA ASP A 83 -4.35 3.53 11.80
C ASP A 83 -4.81 2.06 11.81
N GLU A 84 -5.72 1.71 10.91
CA GLU A 84 -6.31 0.39 10.73
C GLU A 84 -5.65 -0.39 9.57
N SER A 85 -4.55 0.12 9.02
CA SER A 85 -3.93 -0.44 7.82
C SER A 85 -2.47 -0.80 8.02
N TRP A 86 -2.04 -1.76 7.21
CA TRP A 86 -0.62 -1.93 6.94
C TRP A 86 -0.13 -0.85 5.98
N HIS A 87 1.06 -0.32 6.22
CA HIS A 87 1.76 0.58 5.30
C HIS A 87 3.08 -0.05 4.87
N ILE A 88 3.32 -0.01 3.57
CA ILE A 88 4.61 -0.33 2.96
C ILE A 88 5.27 1.00 2.63
N LEU A 89 6.39 1.28 3.26
CA LEU A 89 7.24 2.43 2.97
C LEU A 89 8.45 1.96 2.20
N THR A 90 8.89 2.77 1.25
CA THR A 90 10.16 2.59 0.57
C THR A 90 11.05 3.79 0.83
N LEU A 91 12.26 3.54 1.31
CA LEU A 91 13.23 4.55 1.71
C LEU A 91 14.39 4.60 0.70
N ASP A 92 14.78 5.80 0.28
CA ASP A 92 15.99 6.00 -0.51
C ASP A 92 17.27 5.79 0.32
N HIS A 93 18.43 5.90 -0.32
CA HIS A 93 19.74 5.76 0.33
C HIS A 93 20.04 6.80 1.43
N GLU A 94 19.28 7.90 1.49
CA GLU A 94 19.35 8.91 2.55
C GLU A 94 18.32 8.62 3.66
N GLY A 95 17.62 7.48 3.57
CA GLY A 95 16.56 7.09 4.47
C GLY A 95 15.24 7.83 4.23
N ARG A 96 15.09 8.65 3.19
CA ARG A 96 13.85 9.41 2.96
C ARG A 96 12.80 8.56 2.27
N ILE A 97 11.53 8.71 2.65
CA ILE A 97 10.42 8.05 1.96
C ILE A 97 10.38 8.52 0.50
N CYS A 98 10.50 7.58 -0.44
CA CYS A 98 10.38 7.84 -1.86
C CYS A 98 9.18 7.13 -2.51
N ALA A 99 8.53 6.21 -1.79
CA ALA A 99 7.26 5.61 -2.15
C ALA A 99 6.51 5.12 -0.91
N CYS A 100 5.18 5.09 -1.00
CA CYS A 100 4.34 4.43 0.00
C CYS A 100 3.13 3.73 -0.63
N LEU A 101 2.59 2.73 0.06
CA LEU A 101 1.34 2.03 -0.25
C LEU A 101 0.65 1.62 1.06
N ARG A 102 -0.67 1.69 1.08
CA ARG A 102 -1.50 1.23 2.20
C ARG A 102 -2.29 -0.01 1.79
N VAL A 103 -2.28 -1.02 2.64
CA VAL A 103 -3.10 -2.23 2.53
C VAL A 103 -3.99 -2.31 3.76
N HIS A 104 -5.29 -2.11 3.56
CA HIS A 104 -6.29 -2.27 4.62
C HIS A 104 -6.91 -3.65 4.50
N GLN A 105 -6.95 -4.39 5.61
CA GLN A 105 -7.66 -5.66 5.71
C GLN A 105 -8.84 -5.47 6.65
N GLU A 106 -10.05 -5.66 6.14
CA GLU A 106 -11.24 -5.63 6.97
C GLU A 106 -11.34 -6.96 7.73
N MET A 107 -11.03 -6.93 9.02
CA MET A 107 -10.99 -8.12 9.87
C MET A 107 -12.39 -8.63 10.26
N ALA A 108 -13.44 -7.80 10.14
CA ALA A 108 -14.81 -8.17 10.53
C ALA A 108 -15.70 -8.64 9.36
N GLY A 109 -15.20 -8.57 8.12
CA GLY A 109 -15.81 -9.20 6.94
C GLY A 109 -17.24 -8.77 6.61
N ARG A 110 -17.70 -7.58 7.03
CA ARG A 110 -19.05 -7.10 6.76
C ARG A 110 -19.13 -5.60 6.54
N ASP A 111 -19.93 -5.29 5.54
CA ASP A 111 -20.57 -4.02 5.18
C ASP A 111 -19.78 -3.12 4.24
N PHE A 112 -20.36 -2.96 3.05
CA PHE A 112 -19.91 -2.02 2.01
C PHE A 112 -19.66 -0.63 2.58
N GLU A 113 -20.48 -0.19 3.53
CA GLU A 113 -20.45 1.09 4.22
C GLU A 113 -19.09 1.42 4.85
N ARG A 114 -18.36 0.41 5.32
CA ARG A 114 -17.07 0.61 6.00
C ARG A 114 -15.90 0.81 5.03
N LEU A 115 -16.09 0.49 3.76
CA LEU A 115 -15.06 0.65 2.74
C LEU A 115 -14.97 2.10 2.28
N PRO A 116 -13.77 2.63 1.98
CA PRO A 116 -13.63 4.00 1.46
C PRO A 116 -14.47 4.27 0.20
N VAL A 117 -14.71 3.25 -0.64
CA VAL A 117 -15.52 3.37 -1.86
C VAL A 117 -16.99 3.74 -1.56
N SER A 118 -17.51 3.45 -0.36
CA SER A 118 -18.88 3.78 0.04
C SER A 118 -19.14 5.28 0.05
N GLN A 119 -18.09 6.09 0.21
CA GLN A 119 -18.14 7.55 0.21
C GLN A 119 -17.87 8.17 -1.16
N SER A 120 -17.64 7.36 -2.21
CA SER A 120 -17.35 7.86 -3.55
C SER A 120 -18.55 8.53 -4.20
N ALA A 121 -18.29 9.44 -5.14
CA ALA A 121 -19.34 10.05 -5.96
C ALA A 121 -20.16 9.01 -6.75
N LEU A 122 -19.55 7.88 -7.13
CA LEU A 122 -20.23 6.81 -7.84
C LEU A 122 -21.28 6.12 -6.97
N THR A 123 -21.04 5.99 -5.66
CA THR A 123 -22.04 5.45 -4.72
C THR A 123 -23.29 6.33 -4.63
N GLN A 124 -23.13 7.64 -4.82
CA GLN A 124 -24.23 8.61 -4.80
C GLN A 124 -24.95 8.73 -6.15
N CYS A 125 -24.45 8.07 -7.21
CA CYS A 125 -25.05 8.11 -8.54
C CYS A 125 -26.34 7.27 -8.57
N PRO A 126 -27.50 7.81 -9.00
CA PRO A 126 -28.76 7.07 -9.06
C PRO A 126 -28.69 5.80 -9.93
N ASP A 127 -27.98 5.85 -11.05
CA ASP A 127 -27.93 4.75 -12.03
C ASP A 127 -26.90 3.68 -11.66
N TRP A 128 -25.87 4.04 -10.89
CA TRP A 128 -24.71 3.18 -10.64
C TRP A 128 -24.46 2.84 -9.18
N GLY A 129 -24.97 3.62 -8.22
CA GLY A 129 -24.70 3.40 -6.79
C GLY A 129 -25.16 2.03 -6.29
N GLY A 130 -26.36 1.60 -6.70
CA GLY A 130 -26.87 0.27 -6.39
C GLY A 130 -26.05 -0.87 -7.04
N LYS A 131 -25.63 -0.69 -8.29
CA LYS A 131 -24.79 -1.66 -9.01
C LYS A 131 -23.39 -1.76 -8.41
N LEU A 132 -22.79 -0.63 -8.03
CA LEU A 132 -21.49 -0.58 -7.35
C LEU A 132 -21.56 -1.35 -6.03
N ARG A 133 -22.56 -1.07 -5.19
CA ARG A 133 -22.79 -1.79 -3.94
C ARG A 133 -22.91 -3.29 -4.19
N GLN A 134 -23.78 -3.71 -5.11
CA GLN A 134 -23.98 -5.11 -5.46
C GLN A 134 -22.68 -5.80 -5.90
N ALA A 135 -21.86 -5.13 -6.72
CA ALA A 135 -20.59 -5.67 -7.17
C ALA A 135 -19.59 -5.84 -6.02
N VAL A 136 -19.47 -4.84 -5.15
CA VAL A 136 -18.56 -4.92 -3.99
C VAL A 136 -19.02 -5.99 -3.01
N GLU A 137 -20.31 -6.07 -2.71
CA GLU A 137 -20.88 -7.11 -1.84
C GLU A 137 -20.67 -8.52 -2.42
N SER A 138 -20.70 -8.66 -3.75
CA SER A 138 -20.37 -9.92 -4.43
C SER A 138 -18.89 -10.29 -4.28
N GLU A 139 -17.96 -9.33 -4.37
CA GLU A 139 -16.54 -9.57 -4.12
C GLU A 139 -16.26 -9.90 -2.64
N ILE A 140 -16.98 -9.26 -1.69
CA ILE A 140 -16.92 -9.61 -0.26
C ILE A 140 -17.39 -11.05 -0.04
N ALA A 141 -18.53 -11.44 -0.63
CA ALA A 141 -19.05 -12.80 -0.54
C ALA A 141 -18.06 -13.80 -1.15
N GLY A 142 -17.52 -13.52 -2.33
CA GLY A 142 -16.52 -14.36 -2.99
C GLY A 142 -15.22 -14.52 -2.19
N ALA A 143 -14.75 -13.46 -1.53
CA ALA A 143 -13.61 -13.54 -0.62
C ALA A 143 -13.89 -14.45 0.58
N ARG A 144 -15.08 -14.33 1.19
CA ARG A 144 -15.52 -15.16 2.31
C ARG A 144 -15.59 -16.64 1.93
N ASP A 145 -16.21 -16.95 0.78
CA ASP A 145 -16.33 -18.32 0.27
C ASP A 145 -14.96 -18.93 -0.03
N ALA A 146 -14.01 -18.10 -0.48
CA ALA A 146 -12.64 -18.50 -0.75
C ALA A 146 -11.72 -18.47 0.48
N GLN A 147 -12.26 -18.23 1.68
CA GLN A 147 -11.55 -18.10 2.96
C GLN A 147 -10.41 -17.07 2.92
N LEU A 148 -10.65 -15.94 2.26
CA LEU A 148 -9.74 -14.80 2.21
C LEU A 148 -10.21 -13.65 3.10
N HIS A 149 -9.27 -12.82 3.51
CA HIS A 149 -9.59 -11.48 3.97
C HIS A 149 -10.11 -10.63 2.82
N PHE A 150 -11.04 -9.73 3.11
CA PHE A 150 -11.46 -8.68 2.19
C PHE A 150 -10.80 -7.35 2.58
N GLY A 151 -10.47 -6.50 1.60
CA GLY A 151 -9.82 -5.23 1.90
C GLY A 151 -9.74 -4.26 0.74
N ASP A 152 -9.06 -3.14 0.98
CA ASP A 152 -8.70 -2.17 -0.05
C ASP A 152 -7.20 -1.86 -0.05
N VAL A 153 -6.72 -1.43 -1.22
CA VAL A 153 -5.36 -0.94 -1.37
C VAL A 153 -5.44 0.52 -1.82
N GLY A 154 -4.72 1.40 -1.13
CA GLY A 154 -4.78 2.83 -1.36
C GLY A 154 -3.50 3.52 -0.90
N GLY A 155 -3.54 4.85 -0.77
CA GLY A 155 -2.40 5.63 -0.30
C GLY A 155 -1.13 5.46 -1.14
N TRP A 156 -1.27 5.04 -2.41
CA TRP A 156 -0.16 4.83 -3.31
C TRP A 156 0.39 6.18 -3.76
N ALA A 157 1.64 6.47 -3.41
CA ALA A 157 2.33 7.69 -3.83
C ALA A 157 3.79 7.36 -4.15
N ILE A 158 4.30 7.95 -5.23
CA ILE A 158 5.68 7.76 -5.71
C ILE A 158 6.31 9.14 -5.95
N ALA A 159 7.54 9.33 -5.44
CA ALA A 159 8.31 10.54 -5.63
C ALA A 159 8.50 10.84 -7.14
N PRO A 160 8.40 12.11 -7.59
CA PRO A 160 8.42 12.45 -9.02
C PRO A 160 9.60 11.86 -9.79
N GLU A 161 10.79 11.91 -9.21
CA GLU A 161 12.04 11.39 -9.75
C GLU A 161 12.08 9.85 -9.85
N ARG A 162 11.18 9.14 -9.15
CA ARG A 162 11.04 7.68 -9.18
C ARG A 162 9.92 7.20 -10.11
N ARG A 163 9.03 8.07 -10.59
CA ARG A 163 7.84 7.68 -11.39
C ARG A 163 8.19 6.96 -12.71
N ARG A 164 9.36 7.23 -13.28
CA ARG A 164 9.85 6.62 -14.54
C ARG A 164 10.84 5.48 -14.33
N THR A 165 10.93 4.95 -13.11
CA THR A 165 11.75 3.79 -12.77
C THR A 165 10.87 2.56 -12.51
N LEU A 166 11.44 1.50 -11.94
CA LEU A 166 10.70 0.33 -11.50
C LEU A 166 9.98 0.52 -10.17
N GLU A 167 10.21 1.63 -9.45
CA GLU A 167 9.64 1.83 -8.11
C GLU A 167 8.11 1.73 -8.07
N PRO A 168 7.34 2.36 -8.98
CA PRO A 168 5.88 2.23 -8.99
C PRO A 168 5.44 0.76 -9.06
N LEU A 169 6.09 -0.02 -9.92
CA LEU A 169 5.79 -1.43 -10.09
C LEU A 169 6.20 -2.23 -8.84
N ARG A 170 7.41 -2.00 -8.34
CA ARG A 170 7.97 -2.66 -7.16
C ARG A 170 7.10 -2.45 -5.92
N THR A 171 6.62 -1.24 -5.68
CA THR A 171 5.72 -0.92 -4.56
C THR A 171 4.41 -1.72 -4.62
N ILE A 172 3.76 -1.83 -5.79
CA ILE A 172 2.52 -2.61 -5.91
C ILE A 172 2.77 -4.12 -5.77
N LEU A 173 3.87 -4.62 -6.34
CA LEU A 173 4.23 -6.03 -6.19
C LEU A 173 4.57 -6.37 -4.73
N ALA A 174 5.18 -5.45 -3.98
CA ALA A 174 5.35 -5.59 -2.54
C ALA A 174 4.01 -5.64 -1.80
N GLY A 175 3.00 -4.88 -2.26
CA GLY A 175 1.61 -5.00 -1.80
C GLY A 175 1.07 -6.42 -1.97
N TYR A 176 1.25 -7.04 -3.14
CA TYR A 176 0.89 -8.45 -3.34
C TYR A 176 1.64 -9.39 -2.38
N SER A 177 2.94 -9.20 -2.22
CA SER A 177 3.76 -10.03 -1.31
C SER A 177 3.29 -9.91 0.14
N LEU A 178 3.03 -8.70 0.63
CA LEU A 178 2.48 -8.46 1.97
C LEU A 178 1.11 -9.13 2.13
N MET A 179 0.18 -8.90 1.20
CA MET A 179 -1.16 -9.51 1.28
C MET A 179 -1.11 -11.04 1.30
N GLN A 180 -0.10 -11.66 0.67
CA GLN A 180 0.09 -13.10 0.73
C GLN A 180 0.72 -13.57 2.05
N HIS A 181 1.57 -12.77 2.69
CA HIS A 181 2.05 -13.03 4.06
C HIS A 181 0.91 -12.97 5.09
N LEU A 182 -0.07 -12.11 4.84
CA LEU A 182 -1.25 -11.93 5.70
C LEU A 182 -2.37 -12.94 5.40
N GLY A 183 -2.05 -14.13 4.88
CA GLY A 183 -3.03 -15.20 4.62
C GLY A 183 -3.83 -15.07 3.31
N GLY A 184 -3.57 -14.04 2.50
CA GLY A 184 -4.28 -13.78 1.26
C GLY A 184 -5.41 -12.76 1.42
N VAL A 185 -5.56 -11.89 0.41
CA VAL A 185 -6.53 -10.80 0.39
C VAL A 185 -7.15 -10.72 -0.98
N ALA A 186 -8.48 -10.70 -1.03
CA ALA A 186 -9.22 -10.21 -2.19
C ALA A 186 -9.81 -8.84 -1.84
N GLY A 187 -10.12 -8.03 -2.84
CA GLY A 187 -10.51 -6.67 -2.52
C GLY A 187 -10.72 -5.79 -3.73
N ILE A 188 -10.83 -4.51 -3.42
CA ILE A 188 -11.03 -3.46 -4.41
C ILE A 188 -10.00 -2.35 -4.28
N VAL A 189 -9.80 -1.61 -5.35
CA VAL A 189 -8.99 -0.39 -5.40
C VAL A 189 -9.77 0.68 -6.13
N THR A 190 -9.81 1.89 -5.58
CA THR A 190 -10.16 3.09 -6.33
C THR A 190 -8.89 3.69 -6.92
N ALA A 191 -8.77 3.60 -8.25
CA ALA A 191 -7.56 3.99 -8.96
C ALA A 191 -7.82 5.25 -9.78
N THR A 192 -6.94 6.24 -9.67
CA THR A 192 -6.94 7.38 -10.58
C THR A 192 -6.57 6.95 -12.01
N CYS A 193 -7.22 7.54 -13.00
CA CYS A 193 -6.84 7.46 -14.39
C CYS A 193 -5.65 8.38 -14.72
N LYS A 194 -5.36 9.38 -13.87
CA LYS A 194 -4.20 10.25 -14.00
C LYS A 194 -2.92 9.41 -13.96
N HIS A 195 -1.93 9.84 -14.75
CA HIS A 195 -0.60 9.24 -14.83
C HIS A 195 -0.56 7.73 -15.16
N GLY A 196 -1.68 7.15 -15.64
CA GLY A 196 -1.75 5.74 -16.04
C GLY A 196 -1.82 4.74 -14.89
N SER A 197 -2.14 5.16 -13.66
CA SER A 197 -2.19 4.28 -12.48
C SER A 197 -3.16 3.11 -12.68
N SER A 198 -4.39 3.37 -13.14
CA SER A 198 -5.37 2.31 -13.46
C SER A 198 -4.86 1.33 -14.53
N GLN A 199 -4.13 1.82 -15.54
CA GLN A 199 -3.54 0.97 -16.59
C GLN A 199 -2.42 0.07 -16.05
N ILE A 200 -1.59 0.59 -15.13
CA ILE A 200 -0.54 -0.20 -14.46
C ILE A 200 -1.19 -1.32 -13.64
N LEU A 201 -2.20 -0.99 -12.85
CA LEU A 201 -2.93 -1.96 -12.02
C LEU A 201 -3.58 -3.06 -12.86
N ARG A 202 -4.22 -2.70 -13.98
CA ARG A 202 -4.79 -3.68 -14.93
C ARG A 202 -3.72 -4.62 -15.49
N LYS A 203 -2.54 -4.10 -15.85
CA LYS A 203 -1.41 -4.92 -16.30
C LYS A 203 -0.93 -5.89 -15.23
N LEU A 204 -1.09 -5.54 -13.94
CA LEU A 204 -0.70 -6.38 -12.81
C LEU A 204 -1.71 -7.48 -12.47
N GLY A 205 -2.88 -7.46 -13.11
CA GLY A 205 -3.92 -8.48 -12.97
C GLY A 205 -5.18 -7.99 -12.24
N LEU A 206 -5.26 -6.70 -11.91
CA LEU A 206 -6.51 -6.11 -11.44
C LEU A 206 -7.52 -6.04 -12.59
N ARG A 207 -8.80 -6.23 -12.27
CA ARG A 207 -9.89 -6.32 -13.25
C ARG A 207 -10.90 -5.20 -13.01
N PRO A 208 -11.58 -4.67 -14.04
CA PRO A 208 -12.76 -3.85 -13.81
C PRO A 208 -13.73 -4.56 -12.89
N LEU A 209 -14.30 -3.81 -11.93
CA LEU A 209 -15.39 -4.32 -11.11
C LEU A 209 -16.64 -4.53 -11.98
N GLN A 210 -17.42 -5.59 -11.72
CA GLN A 210 -18.61 -5.93 -12.51
C GLN A 210 -19.83 -6.21 -11.63
N ALA A 211 -21.01 -5.79 -12.08
CA ALA A 211 -22.32 -6.12 -11.51
C ALA A 211 -23.18 -6.80 -12.58
N GLY A 212 -23.60 -8.04 -12.37
CA GLY A 212 -24.49 -8.74 -13.32
C GLY A 212 -23.93 -8.85 -14.75
N GLY A 213 -22.61 -8.95 -14.91
CA GLY A 213 -21.93 -8.98 -16.21
C GLY A 213 -21.69 -7.61 -16.85
N GLU A 214 -22.20 -6.54 -16.27
CA GLU A 214 -21.93 -5.16 -16.69
C GLU A 214 -20.71 -4.61 -15.95
N THR A 215 -19.83 -3.90 -16.65
CA THR A 215 -18.65 -3.27 -16.05
C THR A 215 -19.04 -1.96 -15.37
N ILE A 216 -18.65 -1.80 -14.11
CA ILE A 216 -18.77 -0.53 -13.39
C ILE A 216 -17.90 0.52 -14.11
N PRO A 217 -18.47 1.67 -14.52
CA PRO A 217 -17.76 2.63 -15.34
C PRO A 217 -16.71 3.40 -14.52
N GLY A 218 -15.77 4.01 -15.24
CA GLY A 218 -15.01 5.12 -14.67
C GLY A 218 -15.92 6.30 -14.35
N TYR A 219 -15.55 7.07 -13.33
CA TYR A 219 -16.31 8.22 -12.85
C TYR A 219 -15.38 9.33 -12.41
N TYR A 220 -15.86 10.57 -12.44
CA TYR A 220 -15.14 11.67 -11.82
C TYR A 220 -15.45 11.72 -10.33
N ASP A 221 -14.41 11.71 -9.50
CA ASP A 221 -14.53 11.89 -8.06
C ASP A 221 -14.12 13.32 -7.66
N PRO A 222 -15.06 14.16 -7.18
CA PRO A 222 -14.78 15.54 -6.81
C PRO A 222 -13.91 15.65 -5.54
N HIS A 223 -13.83 14.61 -4.72
CA HIS A 223 -12.92 14.59 -3.57
C HIS A 223 -11.46 14.60 -4.01
N TYR A 224 -11.18 13.93 -5.13
CA TYR A 224 -9.83 13.75 -5.67
C TYR A 224 -9.55 14.59 -6.93
N ASP A 225 -10.51 15.40 -7.37
CA ASP A 225 -10.48 16.15 -8.63
C ASP A 225 -9.91 15.33 -9.80
N SER A 226 -10.43 14.10 -9.96
CA SER A 226 -9.85 13.12 -10.87
C SER A 226 -10.89 12.16 -11.41
N GLU A 227 -10.68 11.73 -12.66
CA GLU A 227 -11.28 10.49 -13.14
C GLU A 227 -10.69 9.29 -12.38
N MET A 228 -11.57 8.41 -11.94
CA MET A 228 -11.30 7.24 -11.13
C MET A 228 -11.97 6.01 -11.74
N GLU A 229 -11.44 4.82 -11.46
CA GLU A 229 -12.07 3.53 -11.74
C GLU A 229 -12.04 2.67 -10.48
N VAL A 230 -13.00 1.75 -10.36
CA VAL A 230 -12.99 0.71 -9.33
C VAL A 230 -12.51 -0.60 -9.95
N LEU A 231 -11.43 -1.15 -9.40
CA LEU A 231 -10.85 -2.43 -9.84
C LEU A 231 -10.92 -3.46 -8.72
N SER A 232 -11.17 -4.73 -9.05
CA SER A 232 -11.05 -5.84 -8.11
C SER A 232 -9.75 -6.62 -8.28
N PHE A 233 -9.30 -7.24 -7.18
CA PHE A 233 -8.07 -8.02 -7.14
C PHE A 233 -8.21 -9.27 -6.25
N ASP A 234 -7.41 -10.29 -6.52
CA ASP A 234 -7.17 -11.45 -5.65
C ASP A 234 -5.65 -11.62 -5.53
N SER A 235 -5.10 -11.47 -4.32
CA SER A 235 -3.65 -11.49 -4.09
C SER A 235 -3.01 -12.84 -4.43
N ARG A 236 -3.78 -13.93 -4.50
CA ARG A 236 -3.31 -15.26 -4.92
C ARG A 236 -3.22 -15.40 -6.44
N ARG A 237 -3.90 -14.54 -7.19
CA ARG A 237 -4.03 -14.59 -8.64
C ARG A 237 -3.48 -13.33 -9.32
N PRO A 238 -2.22 -12.92 -9.04
CA PRO A 238 -1.60 -11.84 -9.79
C PRO A 238 -1.40 -12.27 -11.25
N ASN A 239 -1.13 -11.30 -12.13
CA ASN A 239 -0.70 -11.62 -13.49
C ASN A 239 0.52 -12.57 -13.45
N PRO A 240 0.45 -13.76 -14.10
CA PRO A 240 1.50 -14.77 -14.05
C PRO A 240 2.91 -14.25 -14.37
N ARG A 241 3.02 -13.20 -15.20
CA ARG A 241 4.28 -12.56 -15.56
C ARG A 241 5.08 -12.07 -14.34
N TYR A 242 4.41 -11.68 -13.25
CA TYR A 242 5.07 -11.09 -12.08
C TYR A 242 5.19 -12.06 -10.89
N LYS A 243 4.74 -13.32 -11.03
CA LYS A 243 4.76 -14.30 -9.93
C LYS A 243 6.15 -14.49 -9.31
N ALA A 244 7.19 -14.57 -10.15
CA ALA A 244 8.57 -14.73 -9.68
C ALA A 244 9.03 -13.53 -8.84
N TRP A 245 8.68 -12.29 -9.25
CA TRP A 245 9.05 -11.09 -8.51
C TRP A 245 8.26 -10.92 -7.22
N ILE A 246 6.98 -11.32 -7.21
CA ILE A 246 6.18 -11.33 -5.98
C ILE A 246 6.77 -12.34 -4.98
N ALA A 247 7.24 -13.49 -5.45
CA ALA A 247 7.92 -14.47 -4.60
C ALA A 247 9.27 -13.94 -4.06
N GLU A 248 10.07 -13.28 -4.91
CA GLU A 248 11.32 -12.62 -4.48
C GLU A 248 11.06 -11.53 -3.44
N LEU A 249 10.11 -10.62 -3.72
CA LEU A 249 9.70 -9.57 -2.80
C LEU A 249 9.12 -10.10 -1.50
N ARG A 250 8.51 -11.29 -1.51
CA ARG A 250 8.06 -11.94 -0.27
C ARG A 250 9.25 -12.22 0.67
N GLY A 251 10.36 -12.73 0.13
CA GLY A 251 11.60 -12.91 0.90
C GLY A 251 12.20 -11.58 1.36
N VAL A 252 12.23 -10.57 0.48
CA VAL A 252 12.71 -9.22 0.84
C VAL A 252 11.88 -8.62 1.98
N LEU A 253 10.55 -8.74 1.92
CA LEU A 253 9.65 -8.22 2.96
C LEU A 253 9.75 -8.98 4.28
N SER A 254 10.03 -10.29 4.25
CA SER A 254 10.26 -11.08 5.47
C SER A 254 11.43 -10.54 6.31
N SER A 255 12.49 -10.09 5.64
CA SER A 255 13.66 -9.50 6.31
C SER A 255 13.58 -7.97 6.47
N ALA A 256 12.52 -7.33 5.97
CA ALA A 256 12.34 -5.89 6.12
C ALA A 256 11.96 -5.53 7.57
N PRO A 257 12.41 -4.38 8.10
CA PRO A 257 11.98 -3.92 9.41
C PRO A 257 10.46 -3.74 9.47
N VAL A 258 9.83 -4.41 10.43
CA VAL A 258 8.45 -4.18 10.86
C VAL A 258 8.50 -3.36 12.13
N VAL A 259 8.10 -2.08 12.06
CA VAL A 259 7.99 -1.23 13.24
C VAL A 259 6.54 -1.29 13.70
N ARG A 260 6.26 -1.97 14.82
CA ARG A 260 4.92 -2.10 15.39
C ARG A 260 4.69 -1.12 16.54
N ALA A 261 3.44 -0.71 16.73
CA ALA A 261 2.96 0.03 17.89
C ALA A 261 1.99 -0.82 18.71
N GLU A 262 2.07 -0.71 20.03
CA GLU A 262 1.09 -1.25 20.97
C GLU A 262 0.06 -0.19 21.35
N ARG A 263 0.44 1.09 21.32
CA ARG A 263 -0.43 2.20 21.68
C ARG A 263 -0.33 3.32 20.66
N ARG A 264 -1.41 4.10 20.57
CA ARG A 264 -1.41 5.33 19.78
C ARG A 264 -0.51 6.36 20.45
N CYS A 265 0.54 6.77 19.76
CA CYS A 265 1.39 7.88 20.16
C CYS A 265 1.14 9.08 19.25
N ARG A 266 1.06 10.30 19.83
CA ARG A 266 1.09 11.50 19.01
C ARG A 266 2.56 11.81 18.68
N PRO A 267 2.92 12.00 17.40
CA PRO A 267 4.25 12.50 17.08
C PRO A 267 4.43 13.86 17.77
N ALA A 268 5.64 14.14 18.26
CA ALA A 268 5.99 15.52 18.60
C ALA A 268 5.76 16.39 17.35
N SER A 269 5.26 17.60 17.51
CA SER A 269 5.18 18.56 16.40
C SER A 269 6.61 18.83 15.90
N ILE A 270 7.00 18.27 14.74
CA ILE A 270 8.34 18.46 14.16
C ILE A 270 8.27 19.41 12.96
N THR A 271 9.07 20.48 13.03
CA THR A 271 9.47 21.37 11.94
C THR A 271 10.05 20.56 10.76
N PRO A 272 9.79 20.91 9.48
CA PRO A 272 10.11 20.07 8.34
C PRO A 272 11.61 20.08 8.01
N ALA A 273 12.41 19.31 8.75
CA ALA A 273 13.75 18.89 8.35
C ALA A 273 14.25 17.83 9.35
N PHE A 274 13.96 16.55 9.11
CA PHE A 274 14.79 15.50 9.68
C PHE A 274 15.10 14.46 8.63
N VAL A 275 16.38 14.44 8.25
CA VAL A 275 17.03 13.31 7.61
C VAL A 275 16.92 12.15 8.61
N LEU A 276 16.23 11.07 8.24
CA LEU A 276 16.30 9.83 9.00
C LEU A 276 17.79 9.50 9.13
N ARG A 277 18.32 9.48 10.35
CA ARG A 277 19.73 9.11 10.57
C ARG A 277 19.98 7.80 9.80
N PRO A 278 21.10 7.64 9.09
CA PRO A 278 21.39 6.39 8.42
C PRO A 278 21.22 5.24 9.41
N TRP A 279 20.46 4.23 8.99
CA TRP A 279 20.06 3.05 9.78
C TRP A 279 21.24 2.29 10.41
N THR A 280 22.48 2.67 10.07
CA THR A 280 23.73 2.19 10.65
C THR A 280 23.97 2.62 12.11
N GLN A 281 23.14 3.46 12.72
CA GLN A 281 23.28 3.86 14.14
C GLN A 281 22.20 3.34 15.11
N VAL A 282 21.27 2.49 14.65
CA VAL A 282 20.50 1.66 15.59
C VAL A 282 21.42 0.49 15.98
N PHE A 283 21.99 0.55 17.18
CA PHE A 283 22.80 -0.53 17.73
C PHE A 283 21.98 -1.82 17.80
N PHE A 284 22.13 -2.69 16.80
CA PHE A 284 21.84 -4.11 16.96
C PHE A 284 22.81 -4.63 18.03
N SER A 285 22.34 -4.84 19.26
CA SER A 285 23.12 -5.57 20.25
C SER A 285 23.25 -7.02 19.79
N ARG A 286 24.27 -7.32 18.99
CA ARG A 286 24.76 -8.68 18.78
C ARG A 286 25.27 -9.19 20.11
N HIS A 287 24.50 -10.03 20.79
CA HIS A 287 25.00 -10.98 21.78
C HIS A 287 24.35 -12.34 21.50
N VAL A 288 24.75 -12.97 20.40
CA VAL A 288 24.71 -14.42 20.29
C VAL A 288 26.03 -14.90 20.89
N ARG A 289 25.98 -15.41 22.13
CA ARG A 289 27.11 -16.15 22.70
C ARG A 289 27.20 -17.52 22.03
N PRO A 290 28.39 -18.02 21.69
CA PRO A 290 28.56 -19.43 21.40
C PRO A 290 28.46 -20.23 22.70
N LEU A 291 27.64 -21.28 22.72
CA LEU A 291 27.81 -22.35 23.69
C LEU A 291 28.95 -23.23 23.20
N ALA A 292 30.05 -23.18 23.94
CA ALA A 292 31.05 -24.24 23.96
C ALA A 292 30.61 -25.26 25.02
N GLY A 293 30.64 -26.53 24.64
CA GLY A 293 30.25 -27.70 25.44
C GLY A 293 29.90 -28.85 24.51
#